data_AF-A0A965G4C9-F1
#
_entry.id   AF-A0A965G4C9-F1
#
_cell.length_a   1.000
_cell.length_b   1.000
_cell.length_c   1.000
_cell.angle_alpha   90.00
_cell.angle_beta   90.00
_cell.angle_gamma   90.00
#
_symmetry.space_group_name_H-M   'P 1'
#
loop_
_entity.id
_entity.type
_entity.pdbx_description
1 polymer ?
#
loop_
_entity_poly.entity_id
_entity_poly.type
_entity_poly.pdbx_seq_one_letter_code
_entity_poly.pdbx_strand_id
1 'polypeptide(L)'
;MFSPVHIIAGMALAKVVPGGEIPVFLAAVLSHLALDAVPHGDSGIGHWVHSSPDRKTKLSRLLPMSVADQVIALVVFLALLRSPAFASVPLPLLLAGAIGSMLPDYVSGLRDLFPKPPPWLENLHRLHDRCHFRGRDPFSIPGGLIFQTLLVLSAIFLAWKW
;
A
#
# COMPACT_ATOMS: atom_id res chain seq x y z
N MET A 1 1.06 5.37 2.19
CA MET A 1 1.75 5.46 0.89
C MET A 1 0.84 4.85 -0.17
N PHE A 2 1.15 4.99 -1.45
CA PHE A 2 0.37 4.35 -2.50
C PHE A 2 0.68 2.85 -2.63
N SER A 3 -0.31 2.05 -3.02
CA SER A 3 -0.22 0.58 -3.14
C SER A 3 0.99 0.07 -3.93
N PRO A 4 1.45 0.70 -5.03
CA PRO A 4 2.62 0.25 -5.77
C PRO A 4 3.89 0.13 -4.92
N VAL A 5 4.10 1.04 -3.95
CA VAL A 5 5.27 1.00 -3.06
C VAL A 5 5.18 -0.19 -2.11
N HIS A 6 3.98 -0.43 -1.56
CA HIS A 6 3.75 -1.58 -0.68
C HIS A 6 3.96 -2.90 -1.41
N ILE A 7 3.47 -3.03 -2.65
CA ILE A 7 3.68 -4.23 -3.48
C ILE A 7 5.17 -4.53 -3.67
N ILE A 8 5.98 -3.51 -4.00
CA ILE A 8 7.43 -3.67 -4.15
C ILE A 8 8.03 -4.26 -2.87
N ALA A 9 7.71 -3.69 -1.71
CA ALA A 9 8.21 -4.16 -0.42
C ALA A 9 7.71 -5.58 -0.07
N GLY A 10 6.42 -5.86 -0.29
CA GLY A 10 5.82 -7.16 -0.07
C GLY A 10 6.46 -8.26 -0.92
N MET A 11 6.65 -8.00 -2.22
CA MET A 11 7.35 -8.94 -3.11
C MET A 11 8.81 -9.11 -2.72
N ALA A 12 9.51 -8.05 -2.33
CA ALA A 12 10.90 -8.15 -1.85
C ALA A 12 10.99 -9.05 -0.59
N LEU A 13 10.03 -8.93 0.33
CA LEU A 13 9.96 -9.79 1.52
C LEU A 13 9.72 -11.25 1.18
N ALA A 14 8.94 -11.55 0.15
CA ALA A 14 8.74 -12.93 -0.32
C ALA A 14 10.05 -13.62 -0.76
N LYS A 15 11.09 -12.86 -1.11
CA LYS A 15 12.41 -13.39 -1.48
C LYS A 15 13.30 -13.69 -0.27
N VAL A 16 13.12 -12.98 0.85
CA VAL A 16 14.07 -12.99 1.98
C VAL A 16 13.50 -13.57 3.26
N VAL A 17 12.18 -13.60 3.43
CA VAL A 17 11.53 -14.13 4.64
C VAL A 17 11.37 -15.65 4.50
N PRO A 18 11.96 -16.45 5.41
CA PRO A 18 11.81 -17.89 5.39
C PRO A 18 10.46 -18.34 5.96
N GLY A 19 10.08 -19.59 5.71
CA GLY A 19 8.96 -20.24 6.41
C GLY A 19 7.61 -20.26 5.68
N GLY A 20 7.58 -19.93 4.38
CA GLY A 20 6.38 -20.09 3.54
C GLY A 20 5.51 -18.83 3.46
N GLU A 21 4.25 -19.01 3.02
CA GLU A 21 3.32 -17.94 2.70
C GLU A 21 2.90 -17.14 3.95
N ILE A 22 2.64 -17.81 5.08
CA ILE A 22 2.13 -17.16 6.30
C ILE A 22 3.16 -16.18 6.88
N PRO A 23 4.43 -16.56 7.13
CA PRO A 23 5.44 -15.61 7.60
C PRO A 23 5.68 -14.45 6.63
N VAL A 24 5.70 -14.71 5.32
CA VAL A 24 5.84 -13.68 4.29
C VAL A 24 4.68 -12.69 4.34
N PHE A 25 3.45 -13.18 4.42
CA PHE A 25 2.25 -12.36 4.53
C PHE A 25 2.28 -11.47 5.77
N LEU A 26 2.59 -12.05 6.94
CA LEU A 26 2.66 -11.29 8.20
C LEU A 26 3.78 -10.24 8.18
N ALA A 27 4.96 -10.59 7.64
CA ALA A 27 6.05 -9.65 7.47
C ALA A 27 5.65 -8.50 6.53
N ALA A 28 4.90 -8.79 5.47
CA ALA A 28 4.41 -7.79 4.53
C ALA A 28 3.33 -6.87 5.14
N VAL A 29 2.44 -7.40 6.00
CA VAL A 29 1.50 -6.58 6.79
C VAL A 29 2.27 -5.62 7.70
N LEU A 30 3.32 -6.10 8.37
CA LEU A 30 4.14 -5.25 9.23
C LEU A 30 4.92 -4.21 8.45
N SER A 31 5.43 -4.55 7.26
CA SER A 31 6.16 -3.60 6.41
C SER A 31 5.25 -2.50 5.88
N HIS A 32 3.97 -2.79 5.61
CA HIS A 32 2.98 -1.77 5.29
C HIS A 32 2.90 -0.70 6.39
N LEU A 33 2.68 -1.14 7.64
CA LEU A 33 2.59 -0.24 8.79
C LEU A 33 3.88 0.56 9.01
N ALA A 34 5.04 -0.05 8.76
CA ALA A 34 6.33 0.61 8.88
C ALA A 34 6.56 1.66 7.78
N LEU A 35 6.14 1.38 6.55
CA LEU A 35 6.27 2.31 5.43
C LEU A 35 5.37 3.53 5.59
N ASP A 36 4.15 3.34 6.09
CA ASP A 36 3.22 4.43 6.35
C ASP A 36 3.63 5.34 7.52
N ALA A 37 4.55 4.88 8.36
CA ALA A 37 5.19 5.70 9.39
C ALA A 37 6.25 6.67 8.82
N VAL A 38 6.73 6.45 7.59
CA VAL A 38 7.69 7.33 6.92
C VAL A 38 6.93 8.49 6.25
N PRO A 39 7.37 9.76 6.34
CA PRO A 39 6.67 10.85 5.65
C PRO A 39 6.64 10.63 4.13
N HIS A 40 5.45 10.71 3.54
CA HIS A 40 5.24 10.28 2.15
C HIS A 40 4.33 11.19 1.31
N GLY A 41 3.85 12.30 1.89
CA GLY A 41 3.30 13.45 1.18
C GLY A 41 1.89 13.29 0.59
N ASP A 42 1.19 12.19 0.82
CA ASP A 42 -0.21 11.98 0.38
C ASP A 42 -1.25 12.34 1.45
N SER A 43 -0.82 12.80 2.65
CA SER A 43 -1.71 13.18 3.76
C SER A 43 -2.80 14.17 3.35
N GLY A 44 -2.46 15.13 2.48
CA GLY A 44 -3.41 16.12 1.96
C GLY A 44 -4.53 15.51 1.12
N ILE A 45 -4.27 14.39 0.41
CA ILE A 45 -5.29 13.63 -0.33
C ILE A 45 -6.22 12.93 0.67
N GLY A 46 -5.66 12.27 1.69
CA GLY A 46 -6.44 11.66 2.77
C GLY A 46 -7.36 12.68 3.45
N HIS A 47 -6.81 13.84 3.83
CA HIS A 47 -7.59 14.93 4.40
C HIS A 47 -8.72 15.40 3.49
N TRP A 48 -8.47 15.56 2.18
CA TRP A 48 -9.49 15.97 1.21
C TRP A 48 -10.62 14.94 1.05
N VAL A 49 -10.32 13.64 1.15
CA VAL A 49 -11.35 12.59 1.16
C VAL A 49 -12.14 12.64 2.45
N HIS A 50 -11.46 12.70 3.60
CA HIS A 50 -12.11 12.67 4.91
C HIS A 50 -12.87 13.95 5.25
N SER A 51 -12.54 15.09 4.63
CA SER A 51 -13.26 16.35 4.75
C SER A 51 -14.50 16.44 3.85
N SER A 52 -14.96 15.33 3.27
CA SER A 52 -16.15 15.33 2.42
C SER A 52 -17.42 15.64 3.22
N PRO A 53 -18.35 16.46 2.67
CA PRO A 53 -19.54 16.90 3.40
C PRO A 53 -20.52 15.76 3.72
N ASP A 54 -20.52 14.71 2.90
CA ASP A 54 -21.42 13.58 3.02
C ASP A 54 -20.77 12.30 2.49
N ARG A 55 -21.36 11.14 2.82
CA ARG A 55 -20.83 9.82 2.45
C ARG A 55 -20.79 9.60 0.93
N LYS A 56 -21.76 10.10 0.18
CA LYS A 56 -21.79 9.95 -1.29
C LYS A 56 -20.59 10.71 -1.89
N THR A 57 -20.34 11.94 -1.46
CA THR A 57 -19.17 12.72 -1.88
C THR A 57 -17.86 12.05 -1.47
N LYS A 58 -17.78 11.49 -0.25
CA LYS A 58 -16.61 10.73 0.20
C LYS A 58 -16.31 9.56 -0.75
N LEU A 59 -17.31 8.74 -1.03
CA LEU A 59 -17.16 7.57 -1.90
C LEU A 59 -16.86 7.94 -3.35
N SER A 60 -17.44 9.03 -3.87
CA SER A 60 -17.14 9.49 -5.24
C SER A 60 -15.71 10.00 -5.40
N ARG A 61 -15.06 10.44 -4.31
CA ARG A 61 -13.64 10.80 -4.29
C ARG A 61 -12.75 9.58 -4.08
N LEU A 62 -13.08 8.75 -3.09
CA LEU A 62 -12.29 7.59 -2.67
C LEU A 62 -12.21 6.51 -3.74
N LEU A 63 -13.35 6.11 -4.34
CA LEU A 63 -13.41 4.96 -5.24
C LEU A 63 -12.56 5.14 -6.50
N PRO A 64 -12.64 6.25 -7.26
CA PRO A 64 -11.82 6.40 -8.46
C PRO A 64 -10.32 6.43 -8.15
N MET A 65 -9.92 7.07 -7.05
CA MET A 65 -8.52 7.12 -6.63
C MET A 65 -8.02 5.74 -6.22
N SER A 66 -8.80 5.00 -5.43
CA SER A 66 -8.47 3.63 -5.03
C SER A 66 -8.37 2.72 -6.26
N VAL A 67 -9.29 2.81 -7.23
CA VAL A 67 -9.22 2.04 -8.48
C VAL A 67 -7.97 2.39 -9.28
N ALA A 68 -7.65 3.66 -9.44
CA ALA A 68 -6.44 4.09 -10.16
C ALA A 68 -5.17 3.57 -9.48
N ASP A 69 -5.07 3.72 -8.15
CA ASP A 69 -3.97 3.21 -7.35
C ASP A 69 -3.80 1.69 -7.51
N GLN A 70 -4.90 0.93 -7.45
CA GLN A 70 -4.87 -0.52 -7.60
C GLN A 70 -4.52 -0.99 -9.02
N VAL A 71 -4.96 -0.26 -10.06
CA VAL A 71 -4.56 -0.55 -11.44
C VAL A 71 -3.05 -0.35 -11.61
N ILE A 72 -2.50 0.75 -11.08
CA ILE A 72 -1.05 0.99 -11.13
C ILE A 72 -0.32 -0.09 -10.32
N ALA A 73 -0.81 -0.43 -9.13
CA ALA A 73 -0.22 -1.46 -8.28
C ALA A 73 -0.19 -2.83 -9.00
N LEU A 74 -1.29 -3.20 -9.67
CA LEU A 74 -1.34 -4.40 -10.49
C LEU A 74 -0.32 -4.38 -11.64
N VAL A 75 -0.18 -3.25 -12.34
CA VAL A 75 0.84 -3.10 -13.40
C VAL A 75 2.24 -3.29 -12.83
N VAL A 76 2.55 -2.68 -11.67
CA VAL A 76 3.84 -2.85 -10.99
C VAL A 76 4.06 -4.31 -10.56
N PHE A 77 3.06 -4.96 -9.97
CA PHE A 77 3.13 -6.38 -9.62
C PHE A 77 3.46 -7.25 -10.82
N LEU A 78 2.75 -7.06 -11.94
CA LEU A 78 2.97 -7.83 -13.17
C LEU A 78 4.36 -7.55 -13.78
N ALA A 79 4.83 -6.30 -13.71
CA ALA A 79 6.17 -5.94 -14.18
C ALA A 79 7.26 -6.60 -13.33
N LEU A 80 7.12 -6.64 -12.01
CA LEU A 80 8.07 -7.29 -11.10
C LEU A 80 7.99 -8.81 -11.20
N LEU A 81 6.79 -9.39 -11.35
CA LEU A 81 6.59 -10.82 -11.51
C LEU A 81 7.34 -11.38 -12.73
N ARG A 82 7.50 -10.56 -13.78
CA ARG A 82 8.24 -10.90 -15.00
C ARG A 82 9.73 -10.58 -14.95
N SER A 83 10.20 -9.90 -13.90
CA SER A 83 11.59 -9.50 -13.77
C SER A 83 12.48 -10.67 -13.34
N PRO A 84 13.78 -10.70 -13.73
CA PRO A 84 14.66 -11.80 -13.34
C PRO A 84 14.96 -11.80 -11.83
N ALA A 85 14.87 -10.63 -11.15
CA ALA A 85 15.04 -10.55 -9.70
C ALA A 85 14.07 -11.44 -8.89
N PHE A 86 12.89 -11.74 -9.44
CA PHE A 86 11.85 -12.57 -8.80
C PHE A 86 11.60 -13.90 -9.51
N ALA A 87 12.35 -14.23 -10.57
CA ALA A 87 12.11 -15.42 -11.38
C ALA A 87 12.23 -16.74 -10.61
N SER A 88 13.04 -16.78 -9.56
CA SER A 88 13.23 -17.96 -8.70
C SER A 88 12.25 -18.04 -7.52
N VAL A 89 11.41 -17.02 -7.31
CA VAL A 89 10.48 -16.98 -6.17
C VAL A 89 9.13 -17.58 -6.58
N PRO A 90 8.61 -18.59 -5.87
CA PRO A 90 7.30 -19.16 -6.15
C PRO A 90 6.18 -18.11 -6.12
N LEU A 91 5.26 -18.18 -7.09
CA LEU A 91 4.12 -17.28 -7.19
C LEU A 91 3.28 -17.18 -5.90
N PRO A 92 2.98 -18.27 -5.16
CA PRO A 92 2.24 -18.17 -3.90
C PRO A 92 2.91 -17.26 -2.85
N LEU A 93 4.24 -17.28 -2.76
CA LEU A 93 4.99 -16.39 -1.86
C LEU A 93 4.90 -14.94 -2.32
N LEU A 94 5.04 -14.68 -3.63
CA LEU A 94 4.91 -13.34 -4.19
C LEU A 94 3.51 -12.76 -3.95
N LEU A 95 2.47 -13.58 -4.11
CA LEU A 95 1.08 -13.21 -3.81
C LEU A 95 0.87 -12.96 -2.32
N ALA A 96 1.42 -13.81 -1.44
CA ALA A 96 1.34 -13.62 0.00
C ALA A 96 1.97 -12.28 0.42
N GLY A 97 3.13 -11.95 -0.15
CA GLY A 97 3.80 -10.67 0.09
C GLY A 97 2.99 -9.49 -0.44
N ALA A 98 2.56 -9.53 -1.70
CA ALA A 98 1.79 -8.44 -2.31
C ALA A 98 0.45 -8.21 -1.58
N ILE A 99 -0.33 -9.26 -1.35
CA ILE A 99 -1.62 -9.18 -0.65
C ILE A 99 -1.43 -8.71 0.80
N GLY A 100 -0.46 -9.28 1.52
CA GLY A 100 -0.18 -8.88 2.90
C GLY A 100 0.19 -7.40 3.02
N SER A 101 0.99 -6.90 2.08
CA SER A 101 1.40 -5.48 2.04
C SER A 101 0.28 -4.49 1.73
N MET A 102 -0.84 -4.93 1.15
CA MET A 102 -1.99 -4.06 0.85
C MET A 102 -3.18 -4.27 1.79
N LEU A 103 -3.16 -5.34 2.58
CA LEU A 103 -4.28 -5.72 3.43
C LEU A 103 -4.74 -4.59 4.39
N PRO A 104 -3.85 -3.85 5.08
CA PRO A 104 -4.30 -2.84 6.05
C PRO A 104 -5.11 -1.71 5.39
N ASP A 105 -4.73 -1.31 4.18
CA ASP A 105 -5.49 -0.37 3.35
C ASP A 105 -6.84 -0.93 2.93
N TYR A 106 -6.90 -2.19 2.48
CA TYR A 106 -8.18 -2.80 2.11
C TYR A 106 -9.14 -2.93 3.29
N VAL A 107 -8.63 -3.28 4.46
CA VAL A 107 -9.42 -3.31 5.70
C VAL A 107 -9.95 -1.90 6.03
N SER A 108 -9.12 -0.87 5.88
CA SER A 108 -9.51 0.53 6.11
C SER A 108 -10.50 1.05 5.04
N GLY A 109 -10.32 0.69 3.78
CA GLY A 109 -11.23 1.04 2.69
C GLY A 109 -12.58 0.33 2.82
N LEU A 110 -12.57 -0.95 3.20
CA LEU A 110 -13.79 -1.72 3.47
C LEU A 110 -14.61 -1.08 4.60
N ARG A 111 -13.94 -0.58 5.65
CA ARG A 111 -14.58 0.19 6.72
C ARG A 111 -15.37 1.36 6.18
N ASP A 112 -14.80 2.10 5.24
CA ASP A 112 -15.43 3.29 4.65
C ASP A 112 -16.63 2.97 3.73
N LEU A 113 -16.74 1.71 3.27
CA LEU A 113 -17.91 1.21 2.56
C LEU A 113 -19.10 0.95 3.48
N PHE A 114 -18.94 0.91 4.81
CA PHE A 114 -20.06 0.73 5.73
C PHE A 114 -20.54 2.07 6.31
N PRO A 115 -21.85 2.37 6.31
CA PRO A 115 -22.39 3.53 7.02
C PRO A 115 -22.16 3.46 8.55
N LYS A 116 -22.18 2.24 9.09
CA LYS A 116 -21.92 1.92 10.50
C LYS A 116 -20.99 0.70 10.55
N PRO A 117 -19.66 0.90 10.47
CA PRO A 117 -18.72 -0.21 10.47
C PRO A 117 -18.76 -0.94 11.82
N PRO A 118 -18.54 -2.27 11.83
CA PRO A 118 -18.50 -3.03 13.08
C PRO A 118 -17.28 -2.62 13.93
N PRO A 119 -17.35 -2.77 15.27
CA PRO A 119 -16.31 -2.26 16.18
C PRO A 119 -14.91 -2.83 15.93
N TRP A 120 -14.82 -4.11 15.51
CA TRP A 120 -13.53 -4.73 15.21
C TRP A 120 -12.84 -4.06 14.01
N LEU A 121 -13.62 -3.69 13.00
CA LEU A 121 -13.12 -3.06 11.78
C LEU A 121 -12.67 -1.62 12.05
N GLU A 122 -13.42 -0.91 12.90
CA GLU A 122 -13.05 0.40 13.41
C GLU A 122 -11.76 0.33 14.26
N ASN A 123 -11.59 -0.70 15.09
CA ASN A 123 -10.37 -0.88 15.88
C ASN A 123 -9.14 -1.15 15.01
N LEU A 124 -9.29 -1.96 13.95
CA LEU A 124 -8.21 -2.20 12.98
C LEU A 124 -7.84 -0.92 12.24
N HIS A 125 -8.83 -0.15 11.80
CA HIS A 125 -8.58 1.16 11.18
C HIS A 125 -7.82 2.09 12.15
N ARG A 126 -8.22 2.19 13.41
CA ARG A 126 -7.51 3.00 14.41
C ARG A 126 -6.09 2.52 14.69
N LEU A 127 -5.84 1.22 14.64
CA LEU A 127 -4.50 0.66 14.77
C LEU A 127 -3.64 1.09 13.58
N HIS A 128 -4.15 0.90 12.37
CA HIS A 128 -3.49 1.32 11.13
C HIS A 128 -3.18 2.83 11.15
N ASP A 129 -4.18 3.65 11.47
CA ASP A 129 -4.09 5.12 11.53
C ASP A 129 -3.15 5.64 12.64
N ARG A 130 -2.81 4.80 13.63
CA ARG A 130 -1.77 5.09 14.65
C ARG A 130 -0.36 4.88 14.12
N CYS A 131 -0.19 4.00 13.13
CA CYS A 131 1.10 3.75 12.50
C CYS A 131 1.42 4.80 11.43
N HIS A 132 0.41 5.47 10.88
CA HIS A 132 0.60 6.59 9.95
C HIS A 132 1.44 7.71 10.55
N PHE A 133 2.28 8.32 9.71
CA PHE A 133 3.05 9.51 10.08
C PHE A 133 2.11 10.66 10.48
N ARG A 134 2.35 11.27 11.66
CA ARG A 134 1.50 12.32 12.26
C ARG A 134 2.21 13.68 12.42
N GLY A 135 3.42 13.82 11.89
CA GLY A 135 4.17 15.07 11.96
C GLY A 135 3.69 16.11 10.95
N ARG A 136 4.32 17.30 10.95
CA ARG A 136 4.18 18.23 9.83
C ARG A 136 4.79 17.55 8.61
N ASP A 137 3.97 17.27 7.62
CA ASP A 137 4.42 16.59 6.41
C ASP A 137 5.48 17.47 5.74
N PRO A 138 6.74 16.99 5.62
CA PRO A 138 7.81 17.78 5.01
C PRO A 138 7.63 17.87 3.48
N PHE A 139 6.73 17.07 2.92
CA PHE A 139 6.47 16.99 1.49
C PHE A 139 5.11 17.60 1.14
N SER A 140 5.07 18.37 0.06
CA SER A 140 3.82 18.72 -0.63
C SER A 140 3.27 17.50 -1.36
N ILE A 141 1.97 17.49 -1.70
CA ILE A 141 1.35 16.42 -2.51
C ILE A 141 2.15 16.13 -3.79
N PRO A 142 2.54 17.13 -4.61
CA PRO A 142 3.38 16.87 -5.78
C PRO A 142 4.76 16.29 -5.41
N GLY A 143 5.37 16.75 -4.32
CA GLY A 143 6.66 16.24 -3.84
C GLY A 143 6.59 14.77 -3.43
N GLY A 144 5.54 14.37 -2.69
CA GLY A 144 5.27 12.99 -2.33
C GLY A 144 5.05 12.09 -3.54
N LEU A 145 4.24 12.55 -4.50
CA LEU A 145 4.01 11.82 -5.76
C LEU A 145 5.30 11.60 -6.57
N ILE A 146 6.14 12.64 -6.71
CA ILE A 146 7.43 12.53 -7.40
C ILE A 146 8.33 11.53 -6.67
N PHE A 147 8.46 11.65 -5.35
CA PHE A 147 9.29 10.75 -4.55
C PHE A 147 8.86 9.28 -4.70
N GLN A 148 7.56 8.99 -4.50
CA GLN A 148 7.02 7.64 -4.63
C GLN A 148 7.15 7.10 -6.06
N THR A 149 6.95 7.94 -7.08
CA THR A 149 7.14 7.55 -8.49
C THR A 149 8.59 7.17 -8.77
N LEU A 150 9.55 7.98 -8.33
CA LEU A 150 10.98 7.69 -8.49
C LEU A 150 11.37 6.40 -7.78
N LEU A 151 10.83 6.16 -6.59
CA LEU A 151 11.05 4.92 -5.85
C LEU A 151 10.55 3.69 -6.63
N VAL A 152 9.32 3.76 -7.16
CA VAL A 152 8.73 2.68 -7.98
C VAL A 152 9.56 2.41 -9.24
N LEU A 153 9.88 3.46 -10.00
CA LEU A 153 10.66 3.32 -11.23
C LEU A 153 12.07 2.78 -10.95
N SER A 154 12.70 3.23 -9.87
CA SER A 154 14.02 2.74 -9.47
C SER A 154 13.97 1.27 -9.06
N ALA A 155 12.95 0.86 -8.30
CA ALA A 155 12.76 -0.53 -7.91
C ALA A 155 12.54 -1.44 -9.12
N ILE A 156 11.69 -1.03 -10.07
CA ILE A 156 11.49 -1.75 -11.33
C ILE A 156 12.81 -1.83 -12.10
N PHE A 157 13.49 -0.70 -12.32
CA PHE A 157 14.76 -0.69 -13.04
C PHE A 157 15.78 -1.66 -12.42
N LEU A 158 15.94 -1.63 -11.10
CA LEU A 158 16.84 -2.53 -10.38
C LEU A 158 16.40 -3.98 -10.57
N ALA A 159 15.11 -4.30 -10.43
CA ALA A 159 14.59 -5.67 -10.56
C ALA A 159 14.88 -6.31 -11.94
N TRP A 160 15.05 -5.49 -12.99
CA TRP A 160 15.35 -5.94 -14.35
C TRP A 160 16.85 -5.94 -14.71
N LYS A 161 17.72 -5.47 -13.80
CA LYS A 161 19.18 -5.49 -13.98
C LYS A 161 19.84 -6.76 -13.42
N TRP A 162 19.18 -7.44 -12.49
CA TRP A 162 19.49 -8.79 -12.04
C TRP A 162 18.94 -9.80 -13.02
#